data_AF-A0A2D4S7J5-F1
#
_entry.id   AF-A0A2D4S7J5-F1
#
_cell.length_a   1.000
_cell.length_b   1.000
_cell.length_c   1.000
_cell.angle_alpha   90.00
_cell.angle_beta   90.00
_cell.angle_gamma   90.00
#
_symmetry.space_group_name_H-M   'P 1'
#
loop_
_entity.id
_entity.type
_entity.pdbx_description
1 polymer ?
#
loop_
_entity_poly.entity_id
_entity_poly.type
_entity_poly.pdbx_seq_one_letter_code
_entity_poly.pdbx_strand_id
1 'polypeptide(L)'
;MRARPTRFRPRFLLLPCLLAAICVSTGCSFAFRYAYNHADWLVYRKLDPFLDLNDAQRAVFDARFAELWQWHRRSELPRYADTLHALADRIETLNAPVTPATLDARAEPFTEFARRIKTRALPHAVDVLSSLSDAQVDGLIAQVEEKDEEFKDEFLAGDAEDRADHYADWTEDKLDDWLGHVTDPQQALVRQWAAGRRDHPDRVMQARAARRAALRSLLDDRRDADFARRLAAFIEDPSRYRSTTRQADAAFNRQHFLQMLARVINLADAEQRAHAADRLRDYADDFAQLARESDA
;
A
#
# COMPACT_ATOMS: atom_id res chain seq x y z
N MET A 1 15.12 -15.51 32.42
CA MET A 1 15.85 -16.18 31.31
C MET A 1 16.13 -15.12 30.24
N ARG A 2 17.40 -14.84 29.96
CA ARG A 2 17.84 -13.81 29.00
C ARG A 2 18.16 -14.49 27.66
N ALA A 3 17.42 -14.17 26.61
CA ALA A 3 17.73 -14.62 25.25
C ALA A 3 18.92 -13.81 24.70
N ARG A 4 19.91 -14.52 24.15
CA ARG A 4 21.11 -13.94 23.51
C ARG A 4 20.79 -13.46 22.09
N PRO A 5 21.35 -12.34 21.63
CA PRO A 5 21.30 -11.96 20.22
C PRO A 5 22.35 -12.74 19.43
N THR A 6 21.93 -13.41 18.36
CA THR A 6 22.83 -14.02 17.37
C THR A 6 23.48 -12.93 16.54
N ARG A 7 24.76 -12.65 16.82
CA ARG A 7 25.62 -11.80 16.02
C ARG A 7 26.17 -12.60 14.84
N PHE A 8 25.82 -12.23 13.62
CA PHE A 8 26.57 -12.63 12.41
C PHE A 8 27.68 -11.58 12.16
N ARG A 9 28.92 -12.04 11.93
CA ARG A 9 30.06 -11.20 11.55
C ARG A 9 30.82 -11.83 10.35
N PRO A 10 31.58 -11.03 9.59
CA PRO A 10 31.51 -10.99 8.13
C PRO A 10 32.75 -11.56 7.43
N ARG A 11 32.55 -12.22 6.28
CA ARG A 11 33.64 -12.59 5.35
C ARG A 11 33.34 -12.34 3.86
N PHE A 12 32.31 -11.55 3.57
CA PHE A 12 31.96 -11.16 2.19
C PHE A 12 32.31 -9.70 1.85
N LEU A 13 32.98 -8.95 2.72
CA LEU A 13 33.02 -7.47 2.76
C LEU A 13 33.69 -6.69 1.59
N LEU A 14 33.94 -7.26 0.41
CA LEU A 14 34.50 -6.49 -0.71
C LEU A 14 33.66 -6.49 -2.00
N LEU A 15 32.85 -7.52 -2.24
CA LEU A 15 31.91 -7.56 -3.38
C LEU A 15 30.53 -6.90 -3.11
N PRO A 16 29.90 -7.06 -1.93
CA PRO A 16 28.68 -6.35 -1.56
C PRO A 16 28.97 -4.88 -1.21
N CYS A 17 30.21 -4.49 -0.90
CA CYS A 17 30.57 -3.07 -0.77
C CYS A 17 30.65 -2.38 -2.14
N LEU A 18 31.05 -3.10 -3.20
CA LEU A 18 31.04 -2.57 -4.58
C LEU A 18 29.61 -2.55 -5.16
N LEU A 19 28.79 -3.57 -4.88
CA LEU A 19 27.36 -3.59 -5.24
C LEU A 19 26.53 -2.60 -4.42
N ALA A 20 26.82 -2.41 -3.13
CA ALA A 20 26.21 -1.37 -2.31
C ALA A 20 26.64 0.03 -2.77
N ALA A 21 27.89 0.24 -3.21
CA ALA A 21 28.34 1.52 -3.75
C ALA A 21 27.67 1.89 -5.08
N ILE A 22 27.20 0.90 -5.87
CA ILE A 22 26.39 1.13 -7.08
C ILE A 22 24.91 1.39 -6.71
N CYS A 23 24.41 0.85 -5.60
CA CYS A 23 23.04 1.07 -5.13
C CYS A 23 22.83 2.37 -4.35
N VAL A 24 23.89 3.04 -3.89
CA VAL A 24 23.79 4.21 -3.00
C VAL A 24 23.71 5.55 -3.75
N SER A 25 23.79 5.56 -5.09
CA SER A 25 23.76 6.82 -5.87
C SER A 25 22.68 6.91 -6.94
N THR A 26 21.69 6.02 -6.98
CA THR A 26 20.48 6.21 -7.80
C THR A 26 19.27 5.65 -7.04
N GLY A 27 18.36 6.55 -6.63
CA GLY A 27 17.11 6.18 -5.98
C GLY A 27 16.36 5.13 -6.79
N CYS A 28 15.78 4.12 -6.14
CA CYS A 28 14.81 3.14 -6.63
C CYS A 28 15.08 2.31 -7.93
N SER A 29 15.90 2.73 -8.89
CA SER A 29 15.65 2.39 -10.29
C SER A 29 15.86 0.94 -10.67
N PHE A 30 16.94 0.26 -10.29
CA PHE A 30 17.16 -1.10 -10.80
C PHE A 30 16.23 -2.13 -10.14
N ALA A 31 16.15 -2.13 -8.82
CA ALA A 31 15.34 -3.09 -8.07
C ALA A 31 13.84 -2.86 -8.31
N PHE A 32 13.39 -1.61 -8.38
CA PHE A 32 12.01 -1.26 -8.66
C PHE A 32 11.59 -1.70 -10.07
N ARG A 33 12.38 -1.33 -11.10
CA ARG A 33 12.09 -1.74 -12.48
C ARG A 33 12.15 -3.25 -12.65
N TYR A 34 13.10 -3.92 -12.01
CA TYR A 34 13.18 -5.38 -11.99
C TYR A 34 11.92 -6.01 -11.38
N ALA A 35 11.50 -5.54 -10.20
CA ALA A 35 10.28 -6.02 -9.55
C ALA A 35 9.04 -5.77 -10.42
N TYR A 36 8.95 -4.63 -11.09
CA TYR A 36 7.85 -4.31 -12.00
C TYR A 36 7.84 -5.26 -13.23
N ASN A 37 9.00 -5.53 -13.81
CA ASN A 37 9.14 -6.42 -14.97
C ASN A 37 8.87 -7.90 -14.64
N HIS A 38 8.96 -8.28 -13.36
CA HIS A 38 8.63 -9.62 -12.85
C HIS A 38 7.38 -9.64 -11.96
N ALA A 39 6.47 -8.67 -12.17
CA ALA A 39 5.29 -8.52 -11.33
C ALA A 39 4.31 -9.69 -11.44
N ASP A 40 4.25 -10.37 -12.58
CA ASP A 40 3.45 -11.58 -12.80
C ASP A 40 3.80 -12.68 -11.79
N TRP A 41 5.08 -12.99 -11.67
CA TRP A 41 5.59 -13.98 -10.73
C TRP A 41 5.43 -13.53 -9.28
N LEU A 42 5.69 -12.25 -8.99
CA LEU A 42 5.53 -11.70 -7.64
C LEU A 42 4.07 -11.71 -7.17
N VAL A 43 3.14 -11.30 -8.04
CA VAL A 43 1.71 -11.28 -7.74
C VAL A 43 1.19 -12.70 -7.62
N TYR A 44 1.56 -13.61 -8.53
CA TYR A 44 1.21 -15.02 -8.41
C TYR A 44 1.66 -15.59 -7.06
N ARG A 45 2.93 -15.42 -6.69
CA ARG A 45 3.45 -15.90 -5.39
C ARG A 45 2.72 -15.33 -4.18
N LYS A 46 2.16 -14.12 -4.29
CA LYS A 46 1.38 -13.50 -3.23
C LYS A 46 -0.05 -14.04 -3.17
N LEU A 47 -0.63 -14.41 -4.31
CA LEU A 47 -1.99 -14.95 -4.41
C LEU A 47 -2.04 -16.48 -4.22
N ASP A 48 -0.95 -17.18 -4.48
CA ASP A 48 -0.85 -18.64 -4.42
C ASP A 48 -1.38 -19.24 -3.10
N PRO A 49 -1.03 -18.71 -1.90
CA PRO A 49 -1.58 -19.24 -0.65
C PRO A 49 -3.10 -19.06 -0.50
N PHE A 50 -3.69 -18.10 -1.22
CA PHE A 50 -5.12 -17.81 -1.14
C PHE A 50 -5.94 -18.57 -2.19
N LEU A 51 -5.36 -18.83 -3.37
CA LEU A 51 -6.13 -19.29 -4.53
C LEU A 51 -5.84 -20.74 -4.89
N ASP A 52 -4.63 -21.24 -4.62
CA ASP A 52 -4.17 -22.59 -4.97
C ASP A 52 -4.59 -22.99 -6.40
N LEU A 53 -4.24 -22.15 -7.39
CA LEU A 53 -4.73 -22.28 -8.76
C LEU A 53 -4.15 -23.53 -9.43
N ASN A 54 -5.02 -24.35 -10.04
CA ASN A 54 -4.58 -25.44 -10.91
C ASN A 54 -4.02 -24.91 -12.25
N ASP A 55 -3.39 -25.78 -13.02
CA ASP A 55 -2.72 -25.41 -14.29
C ASP A 55 -3.65 -24.65 -15.27
N ALA A 56 -4.91 -25.05 -15.37
CA ALA A 56 -5.87 -24.40 -16.28
C ALA A 56 -6.26 -23.00 -15.78
N GLN A 57 -6.52 -22.84 -14.48
CA GLN A 57 -6.80 -21.54 -13.86
C GLN A 57 -5.58 -20.63 -13.91
N ARG A 58 -4.38 -21.17 -13.72
CA ARG A 58 -3.10 -20.45 -13.79
C ARG A 58 -2.84 -19.92 -15.19
N ALA A 59 -3.11 -20.71 -16.23
CA ALA A 59 -2.99 -20.26 -17.62
C ALA A 59 -3.93 -19.08 -17.92
N VAL A 60 -5.17 -19.11 -17.40
CA VAL A 60 -6.11 -17.99 -17.51
C VAL A 60 -5.60 -16.76 -16.76
N PHE A 61 -5.14 -16.94 -15.52
CA PHE A 61 -4.58 -15.85 -14.70
C PHE A 61 -3.40 -15.17 -15.40
N ASP A 62 -2.41 -15.95 -15.86
CA ASP A 62 -1.20 -15.42 -16.50
C ASP A 62 -1.54 -14.59 -17.76
N ALA A 63 -2.44 -15.09 -18.60
CA ALA A 63 -2.90 -14.38 -19.80
C ALA A 63 -3.61 -13.06 -19.45
N ARG A 64 -4.53 -13.08 -18.48
CA ARG A 64 -5.25 -11.88 -18.04
C ARG A 64 -4.35 -10.86 -17.34
N PHE A 65 -3.41 -11.34 -16.53
CA PHE A 65 -2.45 -10.49 -15.85
C PHE A 65 -1.56 -9.77 -16.87
N ALA A 66 -1.07 -10.46 -17.89
CA ALA A 66 -0.27 -9.85 -18.95
C ALA A 66 -1.03 -8.72 -19.68
N GLU A 67 -2.31 -8.93 -20.01
CA GLU A 67 -3.18 -7.90 -20.61
C GLU A 67 -3.34 -6.67 -19.69
N LEU A 68 -3.62 -6.91 -18.41
CA LEU A 68 -3.78 -5.86 -17.40
C LEU A 68 -2.47 -5.08 -17.21
N TRP A 69 -1.35 -5.78 -17.11
CA TRP A 69 -0.04 -5.19 -16.83
C TRP A 69 0.49 -4.38 -18.02
N GLN A 70 0.25 -4.85 -19.24
CA GLN A 70 0.57 -4.10 -20.45
C GLN A 70 -0.30 -2.84 -20.60
N TRP A 71 -1.57 -2.91 -20.20
CA TRP A 71 -2.42 -1.71 -20.11
C TRP A 71 -1.91 -0.73 -19.05
N HIS A 72 -1.58 -1.23 -17.85
CA HIS A 72 -1.07 -0.41 -16.75
C HIS A 72 0.21 0.33 -17.15
N ARG A 73 1.14 -0.38 -17.79
CA ARG A 73 2.39 0.20 -18.33
C ARG A 73 2.12 1.35 -19.30
N ARG A 74 1.25 1.13 -20.28
CA ARG A 74 0.98 2.12 -21.35
C ARG A 74 0.08 3.28 -20.93
N SER A 75 -0.85 3.04 -20.01
CA SER A 75 -1.94 3.98 -19.71
C SER A 75 -1.82 4.64 -18.34
N GLU A 76 -1.31 3.94 -17.33
CA GLU A 76 -1.27 4.41 -15.94
C GLU A 76 0.10 4.98 -15.57
N LEU A 77 1.20 4.31 -15.94
CA LEU A 77 2.54 4.78 -15.58
C LEU A 77 2.86 6.22 -16.06
N PRO A 78 2.49 6.64 -17.29
CA PRO A 78 2.66 8.04 -17.70
C PRO A 78 1.90 9.01 -16.79
N ARG A 79 0.67 8.64 -16.37
CA ARG A 79 -0.14 9.47 -15.47
C ARG A 79 0.49 9.57 -14.09
N TYR A 80 1.11 8.49 -13.63
CA TYR A 80 1.79 8.46 -12.33
C TYR A 80 3.01 9.38 -12.38
N ALA A 81 3.81 9.28 -13.45
CA ALA A 81 4.94 10.18 -13.69
C ALA A 81 4.52 11.66 -13.70
N ASP A 82 3.52 12.02 -14.52
CA ASP A 82 3.03 13.40 -14.61
C ASP A 82 2.53 13.94 -13.26
N THR A 83 1.82 13.10 -12.50
CA THR A 83 1.28 13.48 -11.19
C THR A 83 2.39 13.68 -10.17
N LEU A 84 3.41 12.83 -10.16
CA LEU A 84 4.53 12.95 -9.24
C LEU A 84 5.44 14.14 -9.58
N HIS A 85 5.70 14.42 -10.86
CA HIS A 85 6.38 15.65 -11.27
C HIS A 85 5.63 16.89 -10.81
N ALA A 86 4.31 16.94 -11.03
CA ALA A 86 3.50 18.07 -10.59
C ALA A 86 3.50 18.24 -9.06
N LEU A 87 3.61 17.16 -8.29
CA LEU A 87 3.77 17.21 -6.84
C LEU A 87 5.17 17.69 -6.43
N ALA A 88 6.22 17.26 -7.13
CA ALA A 88 7.59 17.70 -6.90
C ALA A 88 7.74 19.21 -7.09
N ASP A 89 7.23 19.75 -8.19
CA ASP A 89 7.30 21.19 -8.45
C ASP A 89 6.55 22.00 -7.39
N ARG A 90 5.43 21.48 -6.89
CA ARG A 90 4.61 22.12 -5.85
C ARG A 90 5.27 22.11 -4.48
N ILE A 91 5.98 21.05 -4.10
CA ILE A 91 6.63 20.99 -2.79
C ILE A 91 7.85 21.92 -2.74
N GLU A 92 8.59 22.08 -3.84
CA GLU A 92 9.70 23.04 -3.90
C GLU A 92 9.22 24.49 -3.88
N THR A 93 8.16 24.78 -4.65
CA THR A 93 7.63 26.14 -4.82
C THR A 93 6.54 26.49 -3.80
N LEU A 94 6.54 25.84 -2.64
CA LEU A 94 5.52 26.02 -1.62
C LEU A 94 5.41 27.49 -1.19
N ASN A 95 4.38 28.17 -1.71
CA ASN A 95 4.15 29.60 -1.56
C ASN A 95 2.96 29.93 -0.64
N ALA A 96 2.26 28.90 -0.15
CA ALA A 96 1.16 29.02 0.78
C ALA A 96 1.19 27.85 1.78
N PRO A 97 0.72 28.05 3.03
CA PRO A 97 0.66 26.97 4.00
C PRO A 97 -0.16 25.78 3.51
N VAL A 98 0.37 24.57 3.71
CA VAL A 98 -0.36 23.32 3.51
C VAL A 98 -1.43 23.19 4.59
N THR A 99 -2.62 22.75 4.18
CA THR A 99 -3.76 22.51 5.08
C THR A 99 -4.26 21.08 4.89
N PRO A 100 -5.02 20.53 5.84
CA PRO A 100 -5.64 19.21 5.68
C PRO A 100 -6.48 19.12 4.40
N ALA A 101 -7.21 20.18 4.05
CA ALA A 101 -8.03 20.23 2.84
C ALA A 101 -7.19 20.20 1.55
N THR A 102 -6.04 20.89 1.53
CA THR A 102 -5.16 20.84 0.34
C THR A 102 -4.47 19.49 0.21
N LEU A 103 -4.12 18.82 1.31
CA LEU A 103 -3.61 17.44 1.28
C LEU A 103 -4.69 16.46 0.81
N ASP A 104 -5.92 16.62 1.28
CA ASP A 104 -7.05 15.79 0.88
C ASP A 104 -7.31 15.87 -0.63
N ALA A 105 -7.38 17.09 -1.17
CA ALA A 105 -7.55 17.32 -2.60
C ALA A 105 -6.38 16.75 -3.43
N ARG A 106 -5.15 16.74 -2.89
CA ARG A 106 -3.98 16.16 -3.55
C ARG A 106 -4.00 14.62 -3.59
N ALA A 107 -4.85 13.97 -2.78
CA ALA A 107 -5.03 12.51 -2.81
C ALA A 107 -6.01 12.05 -3.91
N GLU A 108 -6.72 12.96 -4.59
CA GLU A 108 -7.72 12.64 -5.61
C GLU A 108 -7.14 11.86 -6.80
N PRO A 109 -6.00 12.25 -7.40
CA PRO A 109 -5.45 11.51 -8.54
C PRO A 109 -5.12 10.05 -8.18
N PHE A 110 -4.60 9.81 -6.98
CA PHE A 110 -4.31 8.46 -6.49
C PHE A 110 -5.57 7.63 -6.25
N THR A 111 -6.66 8.27 -5.82
CA THR A 111 -7.97 7.63 -5.69
C THR A 111 -8.50 7.21 -7.06
N GLU A 112 -8.35 8.07 -8.07
CA GLU A 112 -8.71 7.77 -9.46
C GLU A 112 -7.85 6.63 -10.04
N PHE A 113 -6.53 6.62 -9.79
CA PHE A 113 -5.64 5.52 -10.20
C PHE A 113 -6.11 4.17 -9.65
N ALA A 114 -6.42 4.12 -8.34
CA ALA A 114 -6.95 2.91 -7.72
C ALA A 114 -8.29 2.49 -8.34
N ARG A 115 -9.19 3.43 -8.62
CA ARG A 115 -10.48 3.17 -9.29
C ARG A 115 -10.29 2.57 -10.68
N ARG A 116 -9.37 3.11 -11.47
CA ARG A 116 -9.08 2.65 -12.84
C ARG A 116 -8.53 1.22 -12.83
N ILE A 117 -7.56 0.93 -11.95
CA ILE A 117 -7.02 -0.43 -11.79
C ILE A 117 -8.12 -1.39 -11.38
N LYS A 118 -8.90 -1.07 -10.32
CA LYS A 118 -10.02 -1.92 -9.86
C LYS A 118 -11.00 -2.22 -11.00
N THR A 119 -11.39 -1.19 -11.75
CA THR A 119 -12.32 -1.31 -12.88
C THR A 119 -11.76 -2.23 -13.98
N ARG A 120 -10.48 -2.09 -14.32
CA ARG A 120 -9.83 -2.90 -15.35
C ARG A 120 -9.59 -4.34 -14.90
N ALA A 121 -9.24 -4.54 -13.63
CA ALA A 121 -8.93 -5.84 -13.06
C ALA A 121 -10.19 -6.67 -12.74
N LEU A 122 -11.35 -6.03 -12.54
CA LEU A 122 -12.57 -6.69 -12.09
C LEU A 122 -13.00 -7.88 -12.99
N PRO A 123 -13.08 -7.77 -14.33
CA PRO A 123 -13.44 -8.92 -15.16
C PRO A 123 -12.47 -10.10 -14.99
N HIS A 124 -11.19 -9.83 -14.84
CA HIS A 124 -10.16 -10.86 -14.62
C HIS A 124 -10.32 -11.53 -13.25
N ALA A 125 -10.64 -10.76 -12.22
CA ALA A 125 -10.96 -11.29 -10.89
C ALA A 125 -12.24 -12.16 -10.93
N VAL A 126 -13.24 -11.78 -11.72
CA VAL A 126 -14.45 -12.60 -11.92
C VAL A 126 -14.12 -13.94 -12.58
N ASP A 127 -13.33 -13.94 -13.66
CA ASP A 127 -12.91 -15.16 -14.36
C ASP A 127 -12.23 -16.15 -13.39
N VAL A 128 -11.28 -15.67 -12.59
CA VAL A 128 -10.55 -16.51 -11.63
C VAL A 128 -11.44 -16.95 -10.47
N LEU A 129 -12.11 -16.01 -9.80
CA LEU A 129 -12.86 -16.31 -8.59
C LEU A 129 -14.07 -17.20 -8.86
N SER A 130 -14.78 -17.01 -9.98
CA SER A 130 -15.92 -17.88 -10.34
C SER A 130 -15.50 -19.31 -10.70
N SER A 131 -14.24 -19.51 -11.10
CA SER A 131 -13.70 -20.82 -11.45
C SER A 131 -13.26 -21.65 -10.24
N LEU A 132 -13.15 -21.05 -9.04
CA LEU A 132 -12.66 -21.74 -7.86
C LEU A 132 -13.56 -22.93 -7.50
N SER A 133 -12.95 -24.05 -7.09
CA SER A 133 -13.64 -25.17 -6.46
C SER A 133 -14.10 -24.80 -5.04
N ASP A 134 -14.99 -25.60 -4.44
CA ASP A 134 -15.44 -25.34 -3.07
C ASP A 134 -14.28 -25.48 -2.07
N ALA A 135 -13.38 -26.45 -2.29
CA ALA A 135 -12.17 -26.62 -1.48
C ALA A 135 -11.22 -25.41 -1.58
N GLN A 136 -11.06 -24.82 -2.77
CA GLN A 136 -10.28 -23.58 -2.96
C GLN A 136 -10.94 -22.39 -2.25
N VAL A 137 -12.27 -22.30 -2.22
CA VAL A 137 -12.97 -21.26 -1.45
C VAL A 137 -12.75 -21.44 0.05
N ASP A 138 -12.85 -22.65 0.56
CA ASP A 138 -12.56 -22.93 1.98
C ASP A 138 -11.11 -22.58 2.33
N GLY A 139 -10.15 -22.96 1.48
CA GLY A 139 -8.73 -22.60 1.63
C GLY A 139 -8.48 -21.10 1.63
N LEU A 140 -9.10 -20.37 0.69
CA LEU A 140 -9.04 -18.91 0.61
C LEU A 140 -9.50 -18.26 1.92
N ILE A 141 -10.65 -18.70 2.44
CA ILE A 141 -11.22 -18.14 3.66
C ILE A 141 -10.36 -18.45 4.89
N ALA A 142 -9.79 -19.65 4.96
CA ALA A 142 -8.83 -20.02 6.01
C ALA A 142 -7.57 -19.15 5.94
N GLN A 143 -7.04 -18.91 4.75
CA GLN A 143 -5.87 -18.04 4.56
C GLN A 143 -6.18 -16.58 4.95
N VAL A 144 -7.38 -16.08 4.67
CA VAL A 144 -7.82 -14.74 5.12
C VAL A 144 -7.92 -14.68 6.65
N GLU A 145 -8.40 -15.73 7.30
CA GLU A 145 -8.47 -15.80 8.76
C GLU A 145 -7.08 -15.81 9.41
N GLU A 146 -6.12 -16.58 8.85
CA GLU A 146 -4.72 -16.54 9.30
C GLU A 146 -4.13 -15.13 9.19
N LYS A 147 -4.39 -14.42 8.08
CA LYS A 147 -3.94 -13.04 7.90
C LYS A 147 -4.61 -12.04 8.82
N ASP A 148 -5.82 -12.33 9.29
CA ASP A 148 -6.49 -11.51 10.30
C ASP A 148 -5.84 -11.68 11.69
N GLU A 149 -5.38 -12.89 12.04
CA GLU A 149 -4.61 -13.10 13.28
C GLU A 149 -3.20 -12.52 13.19
N GLU A 150 -2.48 -12.71 12.07
CA GLU A 150 -1.17 -12.04 11.86
C GLU A 150 -1.31 -10.51 11.99
N PHE A 151 -2.35 -9.92 11.39
CA PHE A 151 -2.61 -8.48 11.49
C PHE A 151 -2.87 -8.05 12.94
N LYS A 152 -3.58 -8.86 13.72
CA LYS A 152 -3.87 -8.57 15.12
C LYS A 152 -2.59 -8.60 15.95
N ASP A 153 -1.74 -9.59 15.74
CA ASP A 153 -0.47 -9.72 16.46
C ASP A 153 0.50 -8.58 16.10
N GLU A 154 0.54 -8.17 14.83
CA GLU A 154 1.44 -7.11 14.36
C GLU A 154 0.97 -5.70 14.76
N PHE A 155 -0.33 -5.39 14.62
CA PHE A 155 -0.82 -4.02 14.71
C PHE A 155 -1.73 -3.73 15.91
N LEU A 156 -2.27 -4.76 16.56
CA LEU A 156 -3.28 -4.60 17.62
C LEU A 156 -2.85 -5.17 18.97
N ALA A 157 -1.68 -5.80 19.04
CA ALA A 157 -1.07 -6.27 20.28
C ALA A 157 -0.65 -5.10 21.19
N GLY A 158 -0.34 -5.43 22.45
CA GLY A 158 0.09 -4.44 23.45
C GLY A 158 -1.07 -3.59 23.98
N ASP A 159 -0.73 -2.65 24.87
CA ASP A 159 -1.68 -1.67 25.37
C ASP A 159 -1.81 -0.45 24.43
N ALA A 160 -2.54 0.58 24.86
CA ALA A 160 -2.76 1.76 24.02
C ALA A 160 -1.49 2.60 23.81
N GLU A 161 -0.56 2.57 24.76
CA GLU A 161 0.72 3.29 24.70
C GLU A 161 1.65 2.58 23.72
N ASP A 162 1.79 1.25 23.85
CA ASP A 162 2.58 0.42 22.92
C ASP A 162 2.18 0.65 21.45
N ARG A 163 0.87 0.70 21.17
CA ARG A 163 0.37 0.93 19.81
C ARG A 163 0.59 2.37 19.34
N ALA A 164 0.48 3.35 20.24
CA ALA A 164 0.77 4.74 19.90
C ALA A 164 2.25 4.91 19.52
N ASP A 165 3.16 4.33 20.30
CA ASP A 165 4.59 4.35 20.02
C ASP A 165 4.91 3.66 18.70
N HIS A 166 4.33 2.47 18.45
CA HIS A 166 4.49 1.78 17.16
C HIS A 166 4.06 2.66 15.97
N TYR A 167 2.90 3.34 16.07
CA TYR A 167 2.46 4.25 15.02
C TYR A 167 3.35 5.49 14.88
N ALA A 168 3.89 6.01 15.98
CA ALA A 168 4.79 7.15 15.96
C ALA A 168 6.09 6.78 15.25
N ASP A 169 6.77 5.73 15.70
CA ASP A 169 8.04 5.24 15.13
C ASP A 169 7.89 4.93 13.64
N TRP A 170 6.85 4.17 13.26
CA TRP A 170 6.60 3.85 11.86
C TRP A 170 6.38 5.11 10.99
N THR A 171 5.70 6.13 11.54
CA THR A 171 5.45 7.38 10.81
C THR A 171 6.68 8.25 10.75
N GLU A 172 7.48 8.32 11.82
CA GLU A 172 8.78 9.00 11.86
C GLU A 172 9.73 8.41 10.81
N ASP A 173 9.85 7.08 10.73
CA ASP A 173 10.65 6.40 9.70
C ASP A 173 10.21 6.75 8.28
N LYS A 174 8.89 6.82 8.03
CA LYS A 174 8.37 7.20 6.71
C LYS A 174 8.61 8.67 6.41
N LEU A 175 8.49 9.55 7.40
CA LEU A 175 8.81 10.95 7.21
C LEU A 175 10.31 11.13 6.95
N ASP A 176 11.17 10.34 7.58
CA ASP A 176 12.62 10.36 7.34
C ASP A 176 12.97 9.92 5.92
N ASP A 177 12.35 8.84 5.45
CA ASP A 177 12.47 8.39 4.07
C ASP A 177 12.14 9.53 3.08
N TRP A 178 11.05 10.27 3.32
CA TRP A 178 10.50 11.26 2.39
C TRP A 178 11.06 12.67 2.52
N LEU A 179 11.38 13.13 3.72
CA LEU A 179 11.85 14.49 4.00
C LEU A 179 13.35 14.54 4.30
N GLY A 180 14.02 13.40 4.46
CA GLY A 180 15.32 13.35 5.13
C GLY A 180 15.14 13.54 6.63
N HIS A 181 16.19 13.96 7.32
CA HIS A 181 16.22 14.01 8.79
C HIS A 181 14.97 14.67 9.40
N VAL A 182 14.17 13.90 10.14
CA VAL A 182 13.00 14.41 10.89
C VAL A 182 13.45 15.11 12.17
N THR A 183 13.15 16.40 12.26
CA THR A 183 13.57 17.27 13.37
C THR A 183 12.78 17.02 14.66
N ASP A 184 13.33 17.38 15.82
CA ASP A 184 12.65 17.23 17.13
C ASP A 184 11.25 17.86 17.16
N PRO A 185 11.00 19.07 16.60
CA PRO A 185 9.65 19.62 16.51
C PRO A 185 8.70 18.76 15.67
N GLN A 186 9.17 18.15 14.58
CA GLN A 186 8.36 17.26 13.73
C GLN A 186 8.05 15.94 14.45
N GLN A 187 9.04 15.34 15.14
CA GLN A 187 8.83 14.14 15.96
C GLN A 187 7.78 14.38 17.05
N ALA A 188 7.85 15.53 17.73
CA ALA A 188 6.85 15.89 18.74
C ALA A 188 5.41 15.96 18.17
N LEU A 189 5.24 16.43 16.93
CA LEU A 189 3.95 16.42 16.24
C LEU A 189 3.45 15.00 15.96
N VAL A 190 4.35 14.11 15.54
CA VAL A 190 4.02 12.71 15.23
C VAL A 190 3.62 11.98 16.51
N ARG A 191 4.37 12.13 17.60
CA ARG A 191 4.02 11.51 18.89
C ARG A 191 2.71 12.04 19.46
N GLN A 192 2.49 13.35 19.39
CA GLN A 192 1.20 13.95 19.77
C GLN A 192 0.04 13.36 18.95
N TRP A 193 0.23 13.22 17.64
CA TRP A 193 -0.77 12.63 16.76
C TRP A 193 -1.06 11.18 17.13
N ALA A 194 -0.02 10.37 17.34
CA ALA A 194 -0.13 8.96 17.61
C ALA A 194 -0.86 8.70 18.94
N ALA A 195 -0.49 9.41 20.01
CA ALA A 195 -1.17 9.36 21.30
C ALA A 195 -2.65 9.81 21.24
N GLY A 196 -2.98 10.70 20.30
CA GLY A 196 -4.34 11.19 20.10
C GLY A 196 -5.23 10.30 19.22
N ARG A 197 -4.73 9.16 18.73
CA ARG A 197 -5.50 8.26 17.86
C ARG A 197 -6.65 7.59 18.63
N ARG A 198 -7.79 7.41 17.95
CA ARG A 198 -8.86 6.53 18.39
C ARG A 198 -8.58 5.13 17.91
N ASP A 199 -7.93 4.34 18.76
CA ASP A 199 -7.60 2.96 18.44
C ASP A 199 -8.39 1.98 19.31
N HIS A 200 -9.16 1.13 18.64
CA HIS A 200 -10.07 0.18 19.28
C HIS A 200 -9.92 -1.19 18.60
N PRO A 201 -8.94 -2.01 19.03
CA PRO A 201 -8.64 -3.32 18.46
C PRO A 201 -9.86 -4.20 18.20
N ASP A 202 -10.76 -4.31 19.19
CA ASP A 202 -11.97 -5.12 19.06
C ASP A 202 -12.86 -4.68 17.90
N ARG A 203 -13.03 -3.36 17.71
CA ARG A 203 -13.83 -2.81 16.60
C ARG A 203 -13.15 -3.04 15.26
N VAL A 204 -11.81 -3.04 15.23
CA VAL A 204 -11.05 -3.39 14.03
C VAL A 204 -11.30 -4.86 13.68
N MET A 205 -11.16 -5.77 14.65
CA MET A 205 -11.32 -7.19 14.40
C MET A 205 -12.76 -7.60 14.07
N GLN A 206 -13.75 -6.97 14.70
CA GLN A 206 -15.16 -7.16 14.33
C GLN A 206 -15.42 -6.80 12.86
N ALA A 207 -14.86 -5.69 12.37
CA ALA A 207 -15.02 -5.28 10.97
C ALA A 207 -14.31 -6.25 10.00
N ARG A 208 -13.16 -6.80 10.38
CA ARG A 208 -12.44 -7.80 9.57
C ARG A 208 -13.21 -9.12 9.49
N ALA A 209 -13.72 -9.60 10.63
CA ALA A 209 -14.59 -10.77 10.69
C ALA A 209 -15.87 -10.59 9.86
N ALA A 210 -16.54 -9.43 9.96
CA ALA A 210 -17.72 -9.12 9.17
C ALA A 210 -17.42 -9.10 7.65
N ARG A 211 -16.29 -8.53 7.26
CA ARG A 211 -15.84 -8.53 5.86
C ARG A 211 -15.48 -9.93 5.36
N ARG A 212 -14.83 -10.75 6.19
CA ARG A 212 -14.50 -12.16 5.88
C ARG A 212 -15.76 -13.00 5.69
N ALA A 213 -16.75 -12.86 6.57
CA ALA A 213 -18.04 -13.54 6.43
C ALA A 213 -18.78 -13.12 5.14
N ALA A 214 -18.72 -11.82 4.79
CA ALA A 214 -19.29 -11.34 3.54
C ALA A 214 -18.54 -11.84 2.29
N LEU A 215 -17.21 -12.00 2.38
CA LEU A 215 -16.41 -12.62 1.32
C LEU A 215 -16.79 -14.09 1.14
N ARG A 216 -16.94 -14.84 2.23
CA ARG A 216 -17.41 -16.23 2.20
C ARG A 216 -18.74 -16.35 1.48
N SER A 217 -19.75 -15.58 1.92
CA SER A 217 -21.07 -15.59 1.27
C SER A 217 -21.00 -15.20 -0.21
N LEU A 218 -20.18 -14.23 -0.57
CA LEU A 218 -19.97 -13.84 -1.97
C LEU A 218 -19.36 -14.98 -2.81
N LEU A 219 -18.42 -15.74 -2.24
CA LEU A 219 -17.74 -16.83 -2.93
C LEU A 219 -18.56 -18.13 -2.96
N ASP A 220 -19.40 -18.39 -1.98
CA ASP A 220 -20.34 -19.51 -2.01
C ASP A 220 -21.29 -19.39 -3.22
N ASP A 221 -21.71 -18.15 -3.54
CA ASP A 221 -22.60 -17.83 -4.66
C ASP A 221 -21.85 -17.42 -5.96
N ARG A 222 -20.55 -17.74 -6.08
CA ARG A 222 -19.67 -17.22 -7.16
C ARG A 222 -20.07 -17.59 -8.60
N ARG A 223 -21.02 -18.51 -8.77
CA ARG A 223 -21.52 -18.98 -10.07
C ARG A 223 -22.84 -18.32 -10.49
N ASP A 224 -23.40 -17.46 -9.63
CA ASP A 224 -24.62 -16.75 -9.94
C ASP A 224 -24.41 -15.69 -11.03
N ALA A 225 -25.46 -15.45 -11.82
CA ALA A 225 -25.42 -14.49 -12.92
C ALA A 225 -25.07 -13.05 -12.50
N ASP A 226 -25.29 -12.68 -11.24
CA ASP A 226 -25.01 -11.35 -10.70
C ASP A 226 -23.68 -11.24 -9.93
N PHE A 227 -22.88 -12.32 -9.89
CA PHE A 227 -21.63 -12.39 -9.12
C PHE A 227 -20.68 -11.23 -9.43
N ALA A 228 -20.47 -10.91 -10.70
CA ALA A 228 -19.59 -9.82 -11.12
C ALA A 228 -19.99 -8.46 -10.50
N ARG A 229 -21.30 -8.17 -10.44
CA ARG A 229 -21.83 -6.95 -9.84
C ARG A 229 -21.64 -6.95 -8.32
N ARG A 230 -21.86 -8.09 -7.65
CA ARG A 230 -21.66 -8.22 -6.20
C ARG A 230 -20.18 -8.13 -5.82
N LEU A 231 -19.29 -8.72 -6.61
CA LEU A 231 -17.84 -8.61 -6.44
C LEU A 231 -17.37 -7.17 -6.63
N ALA A 232 -17.87 -6.47 -7.66
CA ALA A 232 -17.58 -5.04 -7.86
C ALA A 232 -17.93 -4.23 -6.60
N ALA A 233 -19.13 -4.42 -6.07
CA ALA A 233 -19.58 -3.73 -4.86
C ALA A 233 -18.77 -4.12 -3.60
N PHE A 234 -18.28 -5.37 -3.52
CA PHE A 234 -17.41 -5.83 -2.43
C PHE A 234 -16.03 -5.15 -2.46
N ILE A 235 -15.47 -4.97 -3.65
CA ILE A 235 -14.14 -4.35 -3.86
C ILE A 235 -14.22 -2.82 -3.69
N GLU A 236 -15.31 -2.19 -4.12
CA GLU A 236 -15.42 -0.74 -4.18
C GLU A 236 -15.45 -0.06 -2.82
N ASP A 237 -16.24 -0.59 -1.88
CA ASP A 237 -16.44 0.02 -0.57
C ASP A 237 -16.23 -0.98 0.59
N PRO A 238 -14.98 -1.13 1.07
CA PRO A 238 -14.69 -1.91 2.27
C PRO A 238 -15.31 -1.34 3.56
N SER A 239 -15.71 -0.06 3.58
CA SER A 239 -16.19 0.62 4.78
C SER A 239 -17.60 0.19 5.18
N ARG A 240 -18.39 -0.34 4.23
CA ARG A 240 -19.73 -0.91 4.47
C ARG A 240 -19.76 -2.04 5.51
N TYR A 241 -18.62 -2.68 5.76
CA TYR A 241 -18.47 -3.76 6.75
C TYR A 241 -18.06 -3.27 8.14
N ARG A 242 -17.94 -1.96 8.32
CA ARG A 242 -17.59 -1.35 9.61
C ARG A 242 -18.86 -0.84 10.29
N SER A 243 -18.94 -0.99 11.60
CA SER A 243 -19.97 -0.31 12.40
C SER A 243 -19.87 1.21 12.25
N THR A 244 -20.97 1.92 12.51
CA THR A 244 -21.03 3.40 12.44
C THR A 244 -19.95 4.04 13.32
N THR A 245 -19.74 3.51 14.53
CA THR A 245 -18.67 3.96 15.43
C THR A 245 -17.28 3.72 14.83
N ARG A 246 -17.02 2.56 14.22
CA ARG A 246 -15.72 2.27 13.61
C ARG A 246 -15.44 3.16 12.39
N GLN A 247 -16.48 3.53 11.63
CA GLN A 247 -16.37 4.50 10.54
C GLN A 247 -16.03 5.89 11.08
N ALA A 248 -16.66 6.33 12.17
CA ALA A 248 -16.34 7.58 12.84
C ALA A 248 -14.90 7.60 13.38
N ASP A 249 -14.42 6.49 13.96
CA ASP A 249 -13.03 6.34 14.41
C ASP A 249 -12.04 6.46 13.24
N ALA A 250 -12.33 5.83 12.09
CA ALA A 250 -11.51 5.97 10.88
C ALA A 250 -11.48 7.41 10.36
N ALA A 251 -12.64 8.07 10.28
CA ALA A 251 -12.74 9.44 9.80
C ALA A 251 -11.97 10.41 10.72
N PHE A 252 -12.10 10.24 12.04
CA PHE A 252 -11.34 11.01 13.03
C PHE A 252 -9.84 10.81 12.86
N ASN A 253 -9.35 9.57 12.82
CA ASN A 253 -7.92 9.27 12.69
C ASN A 253 -7.34 9.80 11.37
N ARG A 254 -8.11 9.71 10.27
CA ARG A 254 -7.72 10.27 8.97
C ARG A 254 -7.56 11.79 9.04
N GLN A 255 -8.54 12.48 9.62
CA GLN A 255 -8.46 13.94 9.75
C GLN A 255 -7.31 14.36 10.66
N HIS A 256 -7.08 13.65 11.76
CA HIS A 256 -5.98 13.91 12.68
C HIS A 256 -4.62 13.70 12.00
N PHE A 257 -4.50 12.67 11.16
CA PHE A 257 -3.30 12.43 10.35
C PHE A 257 -3.03 13.57 9.35
N LEU A 258 -4.05 14.01 8.61
CA LEU A 258 -3.90 15.13 7.67
C LEU A 258 -3.51 16.43 8.37
N GLN A 259 -4.02 16.67 9.58
CA GLN A 259 -3.61 17.80 10.42
C GLN A 259 -2.14 17.72 10.83
N MET A 260 -1.70 16.56 11.31
CA MET A 260 -0.31 16.34 11.67
C MET A 260 0.60 16.52 10.45
N LEU A 261 0.30 15.86 9.33
CA LEU A 261 1.10 15.91 8.12
C LEU A 261 1.21 17.34 7.56
N ALA A 262 0.13 18.11 7.57
CA ALA A 262 0.16 19.52 7.18
C ALA A 262 1.10 20.34 8.06
N ARG A 263 1.09 20.12 9.38
CA ARG A 263 2.00 20.80 10.32
C ARG A 263 3.46 20.39 10.09
N VAL A 264 3.74 19.11 9.86
CA VAL A 264 5.08 18.61 9.54
C VAL A 264 5.62 19.25 8.26
N ILE A 265 4.83 19.28 7.17
CA ILE A 265 5.23 19.88 5.90
C ILE A 265 5.44 21.40 6.04
N ASN A 266 4.61 22.08 6.82
CA ASN A 266 4.79 23.52 7.05
C ASN A 266 6.02 23.86 7.91
N LEU A 267 6.51 22.90 8.72
CA LEU A 267 7.78 23.02 9.44
C LEU A 267 9.00 22.64 8.60
N ALA A 268 8.79 22.01 7.43
CA ALA A 268 9.88 21.55 6.62
C ALA A 268 10.69 22.71 6.04
N ASP A 269 12.01 22.65 6.16
CA ASP A 269 12.91 23.66 5.61
C ASP A 269 13.14 23.46 4.10
N ALA A 270 14.03 24.25 3.50
CA ALA A 270 14.31 24.15 2.07
C ALA A 270 15.00 22.84 1.67
N GLU A 271 15.82 22.27 2.56
CA GLU A 271 16.55 21.03 2.31
C GLU A 271 15.57 19.84 2.33
N GLN A 272 14.69 19.77 3.35
CA GLN A 272 13.67 18.74 3.43
C GLN A 272 12.69 18.78 2.25
N ARG A 273 12.32 19.98 1.79
CA ARG A 273 11.45 20.14 0.60
C ARG A 273 12.14 19.69 -0.69
N ALA A 274 13.43 20.02 -0.86
CA ALA A 274 14.21 19.56 -2.01
C ALA A 274 14.36 18.04 -2.02
N HIS A 275 14.70 17.43 -0.88
CA HIS A 275 14.81 15.97 -0.76
C HIS A 275 13.49 15.26 -1.13
N ALA A 276 12.36 15.77 -0.65
CA ALA A 276 11.06 15.24 -1.01
C ALA A 276 10.73 15.39 -2.50
N ALA A 277 11.11 16.52 -3.11
CA ALA A 277 10.93 16.76 -4.54
C ALA A 277 11.77 15.81 -5.38
N ASP A 278 13.04 15.62 -5.02
CA ASP A 278 13.95 14.71 -5.71
C ASP A 278 13.43 13.27 -5.65
N ARG A 279 12.94 12.82 -4.50
CA ARG A 279 12.31 11.49 -4.38
C ARG A 279 11.07 11.33 -5.26
N LEU A 280 10.23 12.37 -5.34
CA LEU A 280 9.06 12.35 -6.21
C LEU A 280 9.47 12.25 -7.69
N ARG A 281 10.55 12.97 -8.09
CA ARG A 281 11.11 12.91 -9.44
C ARG A 281 11.74 11.57 -9.76
N ASP A 282 12.47 10.96 -8.83
CA ASP A 282 13.05 9.63 -9.02
C ASP A 282 11.97 8.60 -9.36
N TYR A 283 10.86 8.59 -8.61
CA TYR A 283 9.73 7.71 -8.92
C TYR A 283 9.06 8.08 -10.25
N ALA A 284 8.92 9.38 -10.55
CA ALA A 284 8.34 9.82 -11.82
C ALA A 284 9.18 9.35 -13.02
N ASP A 285 10.49 9.47 -12.93
CA ASP A 285 11.43 9.04 -13.96
C ASP A 285 11.42 7.52 -14.13
N ASP A 286 11.37 6.76 -13.04
CA ASP A 286 11.22 5.30 -13.06
C ASP A 286 9.92 4.88 -13.77
N PHE A 287 8.80 5.53 -13.45
CA PHE A 287 7.52 5.27 -14.12
C PHE A 287 7.55 5.65 -15.59
N ALA A 288 8.11 6.81 -15.93
CA ALA A 288 8.25 7.26 -17.31
C ALA A 288 9.16 6.32 -18.12
N GLN A 289 10.22 5.79 -17.51
CA GLN A 289 11.08 4.80 -18.13
C GLN A 289 10.35 3.48 -18.39
N LEU A 290 9.69 2.93 -17.38
CA LEU A 290 8.91 1.70 -17.52
C LEU A 290 7.81 1.83 -18.57
N ALA A 291 7.20 3.02 -18.68
CA ALA A 291 6.24 3.33 -19.74
C ALA A 291 6.88 3.24 -21.13
N ARG A 292 8.08 3.82 -21.34
CA ARG A 292 8.78 3.77 -22.65
C ARG A 292 9.21 2.36 -23.05
N GLU A 293 9.51 1.50 -22.08
CA GLU A 293 9.82 0.08 -22.33
C GLU A 293 8.62 -0.71 -22.91
N SER A 294 7.41 -0.14 -22.98
CA SER A 294 6.26 -0.80 -23.64
C SER A 294 6.33 -0.82 -25.16
N ASP A 295 7.19 0.02 -25.73
CA ASP A 295 7.28 0.27 -27.18
C ASP A 295 8.46 -0.46 -27.84
N ALA A 296 9.18 -1.29 -27.07
CA ALA A 296 10.27 -2.15 -27.51
C ALA A 296 9.84 -3.63 -27.48
#